data_AF-A0A518UAJ6-F1
#
_entry.id   AF-A0A518UAJ6-F1
#
_cell.length_a   1.000
_cell.length_b   1.000
_cell.length_c   1.000
_cell.angle_alpha   90.00
_cell.angle_beta   90.00
_cell.angle_gamma   90.00
#
_symmetry.space_group_name_H-M   'P 1'
#
loop_
_entity.id
_entity.type
_entity.pdbx_description
1 polymer ?
#
loop_
_entity_poly.entity_id
_entity_poly.type
_entity_poly.pdbx_seq_one_letter_code
_entity_poly.pdbx_strand_id
1 'polypeptide(L)'
;MVSSVIGADMIEIPHRPALGFTLIELVIVITIIGILAAVALPRLIDAQRDARIAKANAIYGSIRSAAALARSRCELDIAAVAPSLTATNCASSPPFVNMDGNMVRIVNRYPAATADGIESAAQINLAADGLTASSTGTGTATRTFDVAGGTVPDCRISYQEATLSGAVVVAPVMSVATSGC
;
A
#
# COMPACT_ATOMS: atom_id res chain seq x y z
N MET A 1 4.00 -35.78 77.32
CA MET A 1 2.98 -34.80 76.89
C MET A 1 3.73 -33.81 76.02
N VAL A 2 3.54 -33.66 74.71
CA VAL A 2 2.46 -33.94 73.75
C VAL A 2 3.22 -34.11 72.41
N SER A 3 3.12 -35.24 71.70
CA SER A 3 2.12 -35.55 70.66
C SER A 3 2.02 -34.52 69.51
N SER A 4 1.86 -35.07 68.30
CA SER A 4 1.23 -34.45 67.12
C SER A 4 2.14 -33.57 66.25
N VAL A 5 2.75 -34.10 65.19
CA VAL A 5 2.17 -34.34 63.85
C VAL A 5 1.92 -33.03 63.10
N ILE A 6 2.86 -32.69 62.21
CA ILE A 6 2.54 -32.06 60.92
C ILE A 6 3.04 -33.06 59.88
N GLY A 7 2.14 -33.95 59.47
CA GLY A 7 2.35 -34.81 58.32
C GLY A 7 2.50 -33.93 57.09
N ALA A 8 3.72 -33.84 56.58
CA ALA A 8 3.91 -33.60 55.16
C ALA A 8 3.40 -34.86 54.45
N ASP A 9 2.09 -34.91 54.23
CA ASP A 9 1.50 -35.88 53.32
C ASP A 9 2.09 -35.53 51.95
N MET A 10 3.13 -36.28 51.61
CA MET A 10 3.77 -36.26 50.31
C MET A 10 2.68 -36.76 49.35
N ILE A 11 1.91 -35.82 48.79
CA ILE A 11 0.98 -36.10 47.70
C ILE A 11 1.86 -36.64 46.57
N GLU A 12 1.93 -37.97 46.50
CA GLU A 12 2.55 -38.72 45.44
C GLU A 12 1.65 -38.53 44.22
N ILE A 13 2.01 -37.56 43.37
CA ILE A 13 1.32 -37.32 42.10
C ILE A 13 1.62 -38.53 41.20
N PRO A 14 0.65 -39.40 40.89
CA PRO A 14 0.90 -40.57 40.08
C PRO A 14 1.36 -40.12 38.69
N HIS A 15 2.60 -40.48 38.33
CA HIS A 15 3.08 -40.35 36.96
C HIS A 15 2.28 -41.29 36.07
N ARG A 16 1.23 -40.75 35.45
CA ARG A 16 0.54 -41.42 34.34
C ARG A 16 1.59 -41.68 33.26
N PRO A 17 1.81 -42.93 32.83
CA PRO A 17 2.72 -43.20 31.73
C PRO A 17 2.23 -42.41 30.52
N ALA A 18 3.05 -41.48 30.04
CA ALA A 18 2.80 -40.81 28.78
C ALA A 18 2.91 -41.87 27.67
N LEU A 19 1.78 -42.16 27.03
CA LEU A 19 1.75 -42.95 25.80
C LEU A 19 2.55 -42.16 24.75
N GLY A 20 3.77 -42.58 24.49
CA GLY A 20 4.63 -41.94 23.49
C GLY A 20 4.08 -42.12 22.08
N PHE A 21 4.23 -41.08 21.24
CA PHE A 21 3.92 -41.15 19.81
C PHE A 21 4.78 -42.21 19.13
N THR A 22 4.19 -42.99 18.22
CA THR A 22 4.94 -43.99 17.46
C THR A 22 5.82 -43.31 16.40
N LEU A 23 7.00 -43.88 16.10
CA LEU A 23 7.86 -43.35 15.03
C LEU A 23 7.14 -43.35 13.67
N ILE A 24 6.26 -44.31 13.44
CA ILE A 24 5.49 -44.40 12.20
C ILE A 24 4.43 -43.30 12.08
N GLU A 25 3.77 -42.91 13.17
CA GLU A 25 2.84 -41.77 13.15
C GLU A 25 3.54 -40.48 12.73
N LEU A 26 4.73 -40.22 13.29
CA LEU A 26 5.46 -39.01 12.95
C LEU A 26 5.90 -39.01 11.48
N VAL A 27 6.34 -40.15 10.95
CA VAL A 27 6.72 -40.29 9.54
C VAL A 27 5.53 -40.09 8.59
N ILE A 28 4.37 -40.67 8.90
CA ILE A 28 3.18 -40.50 8.06
C ILE A 28 2.72 -39.03 8.06
N VAL A 29 2.77 -38.34 9.20
CA VAL A 29 2.34 -36.94 9.28
C VAL A 29 3.24 -36.03 8.43
N ILE A 30 4.56 -36.15 8.55
CA ILE A 30 5.47 -35.29 7.77
C ILE A 30 5.42 -35.61 6.28
N THR A 31 5.17 -36.87 5.90
CA THR A 31 5.03 -37.25 4.48
C THR A 31 3.76 -36.66 3.88
N ILE A 32 2.64 -36.70 4.60
CA ILE A 32 1.39 -36.06 4.15
C ILE A 32 1.57 -34.54 4.03
N ILE A 33 2.14 -33.87 5.04
CA ILE A 33 2.42 -32.42 4.98
C ILE A 33 3.36 -32.09 3.81
N GLY A 34 4.36 -32.93 3.54
CA GLY A 34 5.28 -32.77 2.41
C GLY A 34 4.56 -32.79 1.06
N ILE A 35 3.65 -33.74 0.83
CA ILE A 35 2.87 -33.83 -0.41
C ILE A 35 1.95 -32.62 -0.57
N LEU A 36 1.26 -32.21 0.51
CA LEU A 36 0.37 -31.04 0.49
C LEU A 36 1.15 -29.75 0.20
N ALA A 37 2.33 -29.57 0.80
CA ALA A 37 3.18 -28.41 0.55
C ALA A 37 3.66 -28.36 -0.90
N ALA A 38 4.06 -29.50 -1.48
CA ALA A 38 4.57 -29.57 -2.86
C ALA A 38 3.53 -29.10 -3.90
N VAL A 39 2.24 -29.39 -3.69
CA VAL A 39 1.17 -28.96 -4.62
C VAL A 39 0.61 -27.56 -4.29
N ALA A 40 0.67 -27.13 -3.03
CA ALA A 40 0.12 -25.85 -2.59
C ALA A 40 1.05 -24.66 -2.89
N LEU A 41 2.36 -24.84 -2.75
CA LEU A 41 3.34 -23.76 -2.88
C LEU A 41 3.34 -23.09 -4.27
N PRO A 42 3.32 -23.81 -5.41
CA PRO A 42 3.31 -23.18 -6.73
C PRO A 42 2.10 -22.26 -6.93
N ARG A 43 0.91 -22.74 -6.52
CA ARG A 43 -0.33 -21.95 -6.65
C ARG A 43 -0.35 -20.73 -5.73
N LEU A 44 0.29 -20.82 -4.56
CA LEU A 44 0.44 -19.68 -3.66
C LEU A 44 1.31 -18.58 -4.28
N ILE A 45 2.38 -18.95 -4.99
CA ILE A 45 3.26 -17.99 -5.67
C ILE A 45 2.50 -17.26 -6.78
N ASP A 46 1.73 -18.00 -7.59
CA ASP A 46 0.89 -17.41 -8.64
C ASP A 46 -0.17 -16.47 -8.05
N ALA A 47 -0.86 -16.88 -6.98
CA ALA A 47 -1.85 -16.05 -6.30
C ALA A 47 -1.25 -14.75 -5.73
N GLN A 48 -0.03 -14.80 -5.19
CA GLN A 48 0.68 -13.60 -4.73
C GLN A 48 1.04 -12.67 -5.88
N ARG A 49 1.44 -13.22 -7.02
CA ARG A 49 1.70 -12.45 -8.25
C ARG A 49 0.44 -11.75 -8.75
N ASP A 50 -0.66 -12.47 -8.87
CA ASP A 50 -1.94 -11.90 -9.30
C ASP A 50 -2.42 -10.82 -8.32
N ALA A 51 -2.23 -11.03 -7.01
CA ALA A 51 -2.55 -10.03 -5.99
C ALA A 51 -1.73 -8.74 -6.16
N ARG A 52 -0.43 -8.84 -6.49
CA ARG A 52 0.41 -7.66 -6.78
C ARG A 52 -0.04 -6.93 -8.04
N ILE A 53 -0.36 -7.67 -9.11
CA ILE A 53 -0.86 -7.08 -10.36
C ILE A 53 -2.19 -6.36 -10.12
N ALA A 54 -3.13 -6.97 -9.39
CA ALA A 54 -4.40 -6.37 -9.04
C ALA A 54 -4.22 -5.10 -8.21
N LYS A 55 -3.32 -5.14 -7.22
CA LYS A 55 -2.97 -3.99 -6.38
C LYS A 55 -2.36 -2.84 -7.19
N ALA A 56 -1.42 -3.14 -8.09
CA ALA A 56 -0.79 -2.13 -8.94
C ALA A 56 -1.83 -1.40 -9.80
N ASN A 57 -2.77 -2.16 -10.40
CA ASN A 57 -3.85 -1.61 -11.21
C ASN A 57 -4.88 -0.83 -10.36
N ALA A 58 -5.18 -1.29 -9.15
CA ALA A 58 -6.08 -0.58 -8.24
C ALA A 58 -5.52 0.80 -7.85
N ILE A 59 -4.22 0.86 -7.52
CA ILE A 59 -3.53 2.11 -7.19
C ILE A 59 -3.40 3.01 -8.42
N TYR A 60 -3.11 2.45 -9.59
CA TYR A 60 -3.12 3.21 -10.84
C TYR A 60 -4.49 3.85 -11.10
N GLY A 61 -5.57 3.11 -10.87
CA GLY A 61 -6.94 3.61 -10.98
C GLY A 61 -7.26 4.72 -9.97
N SER A 62 -6.80 4.59 -8.72
CA SER A 62 -7.02 5.60 -7.68
C SER A 62 -6.28 6.90 -8.00
N ILE A 63 -5.01 6.82 -8.43
CA ILE A 63 -4.20 7.96 -8.88
C ILE A 63 -4.88 8.68 -10.04
N ARG A 64 -5.34 7.94 -11.06
CA ARG A 64 -6.02 8.53 -12.23
C ARG A 64 -7.30 9.26 -11.84
N SER A 65 -8.11 8.65 -10.97
CA SER A 65 -9.37 9.22 -10.51
C SER A 65 -9.12 10.46 -9.64
N ALA A 66 -8.18 10.38 -8.70
CA ALA A 66 -7.80 11.49 -7.83
C ALA A 66 -7.25 12.69 -8.63
N ALA A 67 -6.43 12.44 -9.65
CA ALA A 67 -5.93 13.51 -10.52
C ALA A 67 -7.06 14.24 -11.26
N ALA A 68 -8.07 13.51 -11.75
CA ALA A 68 -9.23 14.11 -12.42
C ALA A 68 -10.13 14.91 -11.46
N LEU A 69 -10.34 14.39 -10.24
CA LEU A 69 -11.12 15.09 -9.21
C LEU A 69 -10.42 16.36 -8.73
N ALA A 70 -9.13 16.28 -8.43
CA ALA A 70 -8.32 17.44 -8.05
C ALA A 70 -8.30 18.51 -9.14
N ARG A 71 -8.17 18.07 -10.41
CA ARG A 71 -8.24 18.95 -11.57
C ARG A 71 -9.58 19.68 -11.66
N SER A 72 -10.67 18.95 -11.48
CA SER A 72 -12.04 19.50 -11.51
C SER A 72 -12.22 20.51 -10.38
N ARG A 73 -11.76 20.18 -9.17
CA ARG A 73 -11.81 21.08 -8.02
C ARG A 73 -11.02 22.36 -8.27
N CYS A 74 -9.82 22.24 -8.85
CA CYS A 74 -8.99 23.39 -9.20
C CYS A 74 -9.68 24.31 -10.23
N GLU A 75 -10.37 23.77 -11.25
CA GLU A 75 -11.11 24.62 -12.20
C GLU A 75 -12.24 25.39 -11.53
N LEU A 76 -12.93 24.77 -10.57
CA LEU A 76 -14.02 25.43 -9.85
C LEU A 76 -13.50 26.57 -8.96
N ASP A 77 -12.34 26.39 -8.34
CA ASP A 77 -11.67 27.45 -7.57
C ASP A 77 -11.27 28.62 -8.48
N ILE A 78 -10.64 28.35 -9.63
CA ILE A 78 -10.22 29.38 -10.59
C ILE A 78 -11.42 30.12 -11.19
N ALA A 79 -12.52 29.41 -11.46
CA ALA A 79 -13.75 30.00 -11.97
C ALA A 79 -14.58 30.73 -10.89
N ALA A 80 -14.19 30.62 -9.61
CA ALA A 80 -14.89 31.20 -8.46
C ALA A 80 -16.38 30.79 -8.33
N VAL A 81 -16.77 29.63 -8.89
CA VAL A 81 -18.17 29.14 -8.88
C VAL A 81 -18.48 28.32 -7.62
N ALA A 82 -17.46 27.70 -7.03
CA ALA A 82 -17.57 26.98 -5.76
C ALA A 82 -16.29 27.20 -4.93
N PRO A 83 -16.03 28.46 -4.52
CA PRO A 83 -14.75 28.83 -3.92
C PRO A 83 -14.47 27.98 -2.69
N SER A 84 -13.21 27.57 -2.54
CA SER A 84 -12.74 26.90 -1.33
C SER A 84 -13.14 27.66 -0.07
N LEU A 85 -13.56 26.93 0.97
CA LEU A 85 -13.83 27.47 2.30
C LEU A 85 -12.55 27.81 3.07
N THR A 86 -11.38 27.49 2.50
CA THR A 86 -10.07 27.84 3.03
C THR A 86 -9.45 28.99 2.25
N ALA A 87 -8.65 29.83 2.92
CA ALA A 87 -7.90 30.91 2.26
C ALA A 87 -6.92 30.41 1.18
N THR A 88 -6.47 29.15 1.30
CA THR A 88 -5.63 28.47 0.30
C THR A 88 -6.50 27.72 -0.70
N ASN A 89 -6.31 27.98 -1.99
CA ASN A 89 -7.05 27.40 -3.11
C ASN A 89 -6.17 27.30 -4.37
N CYS A 90 -6.75 26.86 -5.49
CA CYS A 90 -5.95 26.61 -6.70
C CYS A 90 -5.35 27.88 -7.34
N ALA A 91 -5.82 29.08 -6.96
CA ALA A 91 -5.25 30.36 -7.37
C ALA A 91 -4.20 30.91 -6.39
N SER A 92 -3.96 30.24 -5.26
CA SER A 92 -2.95 30.64 -4.27
C SER A 92 -1.52 30.34 -4.73
N SER A 93 -0.53 30.91 -4.04
CA SER A 93 0.89 30.62 -4.24
C SER A 93 1.54 30.16 -2.92
N PRO A 94 1.90 28.87 -2.75
CA PRO A 94 1.70 27.77 -3.70
C PRO A 94 0.21 27.39 -3.84
N PRO A 95 -0.20 26.81 -4.98
CA PRO A 95 -1.60 26.44 -5.20
C PRO A 95 -1.93 25.10 -4.55
N PHE A 96 -3.08 25.04 -3.88
CA PHE A 96 -3.63 23.81 -3.28
C PHE A 96 -5.12 23.67 -3.56
N VAL A 97 -5.63 22.45 -3.51
CA VAL A 97 -7.08 22.20 -3.43
C VAL A 97 -7.40 21.42 -2.17
N ASN A 98 -8.56 21.67 -1.56
CA ASN A 98 -9.07 20.82 -0.50
C ASN A 98 -9.91 19.69 -1.12
N MET A 99 -9.55 18.45 -0.81
CA MET A 99 -10.34 17.26 -1.14
C MET A 99 -10.68 16.53 0.16
N ASP A 100 -11.91 16.73 0.64
CA ASP A 100 -12.45 16.10 1.86
C ASP A 100 -11.55 16.28 3.10
N GLY A 101 -11.02 17.50 3.29
CA GLY A 101 -10.13 17.83 4.40
C GLY A 101 -8.64 17.65 4.11
N ASN A 102 -8.29 17.00 3.00
CA ASN A 102 -6.89 16.85 2.58
C ASN A 102 -6.46 18.01 1.69
N MET A 103 -5.38 18.70 2.07
CA MET A 103 -4.78 19.74 1.23
C MET A 103 -3.85 19.10 0.21
N VAL A 104 -4.18 19.26 -1.07
CA VAL A 104 -3.45 18.68 -2.19
C VAL A 104 -2.75 19.76 -2.97
N ARG A 105 -1.42 19.68 -3.00
CA ARG A 105 -0.57 20.60 -3.77
C ARG A 105 -0.81 20.40 -5.25
N ILE A 106 -0.95 21.51 -5.97
CA ILE A 106 -1.25 21.53 -7.40
C ILE A 106 -0.03 22.03 -8.20
N VAL A 107 0.17 21.48 -9.40
CA VAL A 107 1.08 21.96 -10.44
C VAL A 107 0.31 21.90 -11.76
N ASN A 108 0.28 23.02 -12.50
CA ASN A 108 -0.40 23.10 -13.80
C ASN A 108 -1.83 22.55 -13.74
N ARG A 109 -2.51 22.88 -12.63
CA ARG A 109 -3.89 22.50 -12.31
C ARG A 109 -4.15 21.00 -12.04
N TYR A 110 -3.13 20.15 -12.01
CA TYR A 110 -3.20 18.76 -11.56
C TYR A 110 -2.42 18.57 -10.25
N PRO A 111 -2.61 17.47 -9.49
CA PRO A 111 -1.77 17.21 -8.33
C PRO A 111 -0.29 17.23 -8.67
N ALA A 112 0.51 17.86 -7.81
CA ALA A 112 1.96 17.79 -7.91
C ALA A 112 2.43 16.33 -7.79
N ALA A 113 3.54 15.97 -8.45
CA ALA A 113 4.12 14.64 -8.32
C ALA A 113 4.84 14.43 -6.97
N THR A 114 4.23 14.81 -5.84
CA THR A 114 4.83 14.84 -4.50
C THR A 114 3.92 14.15 -3.46
N ALA A 115 4.42 14.00 -2.22
CA ALA A 115 3.67 13.42 -1.12
C ALA A 115 2.45 14.27 -0.69
N ASP A 116 2.62 15.59 -0.67
CA ASP A 116 1.53 16.56 -0.45
C ASP A 116 0.68 16.80 -1.71
N GLY A 117 1.04 16.22 -2.86
CA GLY A 117 0.30 16.28 -4.10
C GLY A 117 -0.47 14.99 -4.37
N ILE A 118 0.00 14.20 -5.34
CA ILE A 118 -0.71 13.02 -5.84
C ILE A 118 -0.94 11.94 -4.78
N GLU A 119 -0.05 11.79 -3.79
CA GLU A 119 -0.26 10.82 -2.70
C GLU A 119 -1.42 11.24 -1.81
N SER A 120 -1.44 12.51 -1.37
CA SER A 120 -2.56 13.06 -0.61
C SER A 120 -3.87 13.03 -1.42
N ALA A 121 -3.80 13.30 -2.73
CA ALA A 121 -4.94 13.23 -3.63
C ALA A 121 -5.56 11.83 -3.72
N ALA A 122 -4.72 10.81 -3.88
CA ALA A 122 -5.14 9.42 -3.99
C ALA A 122 -5.29 8.74 -2.62
N GLN A 123 -5.06 9.47 -1.52
CA GLN A 123 -5.03 8.97 -0.14
C GLN A 123 -4.10 7.77 0.04
N ILE A 124 -2.95 7.79 -0.65
CA ILE A 124 -1.97 6.72 -0.58
C ILE A 124 -1.25 6.77 0.77
N ASN A 125 -1.23 5.63 1.46
CA ASN A 125 -0.37 5.39 2.60
C ASN A 125 0.69 4.38 2.21
N LEU A 126 1.93 4.83 1.95
CA LEU A 126 2.99 3.98 1.44
C LEU A 126 3.21 2.70 2.26
N ALA A 127 3.12 2.77 3.59
CA ALA A 127 3.32 1.59 4.44
C ALA A 127 2.12 0.63 4.37
N ALA A 128 0.90 1.14 4.55
CA ALA A 128 -0.32 0.32 4.55
C ALA A 128 -0.61 -0.26 3.16
N ASP A 129 -0.34 0.52 2.12
CA ASP A 129 -0.46 0.13 0.73
C ASP A 129 0.77 -0.62 0.24
N GLY A 130 1.76 -0.94 1.09
CA GLY A 130 2.94 -1.72 0.71
C GLY A 130 3.62 -1.20 -0.56
N LEU A 131 3.90 0.10 -0.58
CA LEU A 131 4.57 0.83 -1.65
C LEU A 131 5.85 1.48 -1.13
N THR A 132 6.81 1.66 -2.01
CA THR A 132 7.88 2.63 -1.82
C THR A 132 7.79 3.71 -2.89
N ALA A 133 8.10 4.96 -2.54
CA ALA A 133 7.96 6.10 -3.45
C ALA A 133 9.25 6.90 -3.62
N SER A 134 9.39 7.53 -4.78
CA SER A 134 10.71 7.80 -5.37
C SER A 134 11.54 9.01 -4.95
N SER A 135 11.21 9.90 -4.02
CA SER A 135 11.66 11.33 -4.06
C SER A 135 11.41 12.04 -5.41
N THR A 136 11.16 13.34 -5.40
CA THR A 136 11.00 14.14 -6.63
C THR A 136 12.32 14.77 -7.03
N GLY A 137 12.76 14.52 -8.27
CA GLY A 137 13.91 15.21 -8.85
C GLY A 137 13.60 16.65 -9.28
N THR A 138 14.63 17.36 -9.74
CA THR A 138 14.51 18.65 -10.44
C THR A 138 14.11 18.43 -11.91
N GLY A 139 13.23 19.27 -12.45
CA GLY A 139 12.66 19.13 -13.81
C GLY A 139 11.18 18.77 -13.79
N THR A 140 10.65 18.16 -14.87
CA THR A 140 9.27 17.60 -14.86
C THR A 140 9.23 16.44 -13.86
N ALA A 141 8.72 16.71 -12.67
CA ALA A 141 8.76 15.79 -11.57
C ALA A 141 7.93 14.54 -11.90
N THR A 142 8.56 13.38 -11.69
CA THR A 142 7.90 12.08 -11.80
C THR A 142 7.93 11.44 -10.43
N ARG A 143 6.75 10.99 -9.97
CA ARG A 143 6.59 10.19 -8.77
C ARG A 143 6.38 8.74 -9.19
N THR A 144 7.24 7.84 -8.72
CA THR A 144 7.03 6.40 -8.95
C THR A 144 6.68 5.71 -7.65
N PHE A 145 5.82 4.70 -7.73
CA PHE A 145 5.37 3.84 -6.65
C PHE A 145 5.73 2.40 -6.99
N ASP A 146 6.70 1.83 -6.29
CA ASP A 146 7.10 0.44 -6.43
C ASP A 146 6.28 -0.44 -5.49
N VAL A 147 5.72 -1.52 -6.01
CA VAL A 147 4.90 -2.44 -5.22
C VAL A 147 5.82 -3.41 -4.46
N ALA A 148 5.62 -3.51 -3.14
CA ALA A 148 6.38 -4.42 -2.30
C ALA A 148 6.28 -5.88 -2.79
N GLY A 149 7.43 -6.56 -2.85
CA GLY A 149 7.54 -7.93 -3.34
C GLY A 149 7.56 -8.07 -4.87
N GLY A 150 7.44 -6.97 -5.62
CA GLY A 150 7.73 -6.93 -7.05
C GLY A 150 9.17 -6.51 -7.35
N THR A 151 9.61 -6.71 -8.59
CA THR A 151 10.94 -6.24 -9.05
C THR A 151 10.86 -4.81 -9.56
N VAL A 152 11.77 -3.95 -9.09
CA VAL A 152 11.91 -2.58 -9.59
C VAL A 152 12.74 -2.60 -10.87
N PRO A 153 12.32 -1.93 -11.97
CA PRO A 153 11.16 -1.05 -12.14
C PRO A 153 9.91 -1.73 -12.76
N ASP A 154 9.89 -3.05 -12.84
CA ASP A 154 8.89 -3.83 -13.60
C ASP A 154 7.56 -4.09 -12.86
N CYS A 155 7.46 -3.71 -11.57
CA CYS A 155 6.22 -3.70 -10.79
C CYS A 155 6.00 -2.31 -10.16
N ARG A 156 5.64 -1.34 -11.02
CA ARG A 156 5.69 0.09 -10.71
C ARG A 156 4.52 0.85 -11.31
N ILE A 157 4.00 1.82 -10.57
CA ILE A 157 3.15 2.89 -11.08
C ILE A 157 4.00 4.15 -11.22
N SER A 158 3.84 4.89 -12.31
CA SER A 158 4.49 6.20 -12.50
C SER A 158 3.47 7.28 -12.79
N TYR A 159 3.64 8.41 -12.12
CA TYR A 159 2.89 9.65 -12.32
C TYR A 159 3.88 10.77 -12.64
N GLN A 160 3.91 11.19 -13.89
CA GLN A 160 4.62 12.38 -14.32
C GLN A 160 3.68 13.58 -14.24
N GLU A 161 4.10 14.64 -13.56
CA GLU A 161 3.26 15.82 -13.36
C GLU A 161 2.84 16.48 -14.68
N ALA A 162 1.73 17.22 -14.61
CA ALA A 162 1.26 18.02 -15.72
C ALA A 162 2.29 19.09 -16.10
N THR A 163 2.42 19.37 -17.39
CA THR A 163 3.34 20.38 -17.92
C THR A 163 2.57 21.49 -18.62
N LEU A 164 3.28 22.56 -18.98
CA LEU A 164 2.76 23.62 -19.85
C LEU A 164 3.44 23.52 -21.21
N SER A 165 2.64 23.57 -22.27
CA SER A 165 3.10 23.87 -23.62
C SER A 165 2.62 25.28 -23.95
N GLY A 166 3.48 26.28 -23.70
CA GLY A 166 3.07 27.68 -23.68
C GLY A 166 2.03 27.94 -22.57
N ALA A 167 0.83 28.37 -22.93
CA ALA A 167 -0.29 28.56 -22.00
C ALA A 167 -1.21 27.33 -21.86
N VAL A 168 -0.97 26.28 -22.66
CA VAL A 168 -1.82 25.08 -22.67
C VAL A 168 -1.35 24.11 -21.59
N VAL A 169 -2.28 23.71 -20.72
CA VAL A 169 -2.04 22.65 -19.74
C VAL A 169 -2.02 21.30 -20.46
N VAL A 170 -0.89 20.61 -20.38
CA VAL A 170 -0.73 19.22 -20.83
C VAL A 170 -0.94 18.30 -19.64
N ALA A 171 -1.86 17.34 -19.80
CA ALA A 171 -2.24 16.40 -18.74
C ALA A 171 -1.03 15.57 -18.23
N PRO A 172 -1.07 15.08 -16.98
CA PRO A 172 -0.05 14.21 -16.44
C PRO A 172 0.03 12.90 -17.23
N VAL A 173 1.24 12.38 -17.41
CA VAL A 173 1.46 11.07 -18.03
C VAL A 173 1.50 10.00 -16.94
N MET A 174 0.68 8.97 -17.08
CA MET A 174 0.60 7.88 -16.12
C MET A 174 0.79 6.53 -16.80
N SER A 175 1.59 5.66 -16.18
CA SER A 175 1.77 4.27 -16.64
C SER A 175 1.87 3.29 -15.49
N VAL A 176 1.60 2.02 -15.79
CA VAL A 176 1.75 0.89 -14.87
C VAL A 176 2.55 -0.20 -15.57
N ALA A 177 3.59 -0.68 -14.89
CA ALA A 177 4.38 -1.85 -15.26
C ALA A 177 4.02 -3.01 -14.33
N THR A 178 3.73 -4.17 -14.92
CA THR A 178 3.28 -5.37 -14.17
C THR A 178 4.08 -6.62 -14.49
N SER A 179 5.06 -6.55 -15.40
CA SER A 179 5.88 -7.70 -15.82
C SER A 179 6.69 -8.30 -14.67
N GLY A 180 7.07 -7.48 -13.70
CA GLY A 180 7.85 -7.86 -12.52
C GLY A 180 7.02 -7.99 -11.25
N CYS A 181 5.70 -7.95 -11.37
CA CYS A 181 4.80 -8.39 -10.32
C CYS A 181 4.69 -9.93 -10.40
#